data_AF-A0A9P0LU35-F1
#
_entry.id   AF-A0A9P0LU35-F1
#
_cell.length_a   1.000
_cell.length_b   1.000
_cell.length_c   1.000
_cell.angle_alpha   90.00
_cell.angle_beta   90.00
_cell.angle_gamma   90.00
#
_symmetry.space_group_name_H-M   'P 1'
#
loop_
_entity.id
_entity.type
_entity.pdbx_description
1 polymer ?
#
loop_
_entity_poly.entity_id
_entity_poly.type
_entity_poly.pdbx_seq_one_letter_code
_entity_poly.pdbx_strand_id
1 'polypeptide(L)'
;MLKAGNVFIGLDCCRYFDAVQVSRCFNCNGFNHSSKLCKKERSCPRCGENHAVKDCKSATLKSINCVFRRSKGELNVCTNHAAWDIKNCSSYLQACSKLRADLLKTVACCEAMKLFHVSVEVNSQLYMKSCLSE
;
A
#
# COMPACT_ATOMS: atom_id res chain seq x y z
N MET A 1 8.96 -4.84 -14.21
CA MET A 1 8.28 -5.62 -13.15
C MET A 1 7.90 -6.99 -13.68
N LEU A 2 8.07 -8.03 -12.87
CA LEU A 2 7.69 -9.40 -13.20
C LEU A 2 6.15 -9.57 -13.12
N LYS A 3 5.54 -10.34 -14.03
CA LYS A 3 4.08 -10.59 -14.06
C LYS A 3 3.74 -11.85 -13.26
N ALA A 4 2.85 -11.78 -12.25
CA ALA A 4 2.51 -12.90 -11.37
C ALA A 4 2.51 -14.28 -12.06
N GLY A 5 3.26 -15.24 -11.50
CA GLY A 5 3.56 -16.50 -12.15
C GLY A 5 4.59 -17.32 -11.38
N ASN A 6 5.37 -18.11 -12.11
CA ASN A 6 6.45 -18.92 -11.55
C ASN A 6 7.81 -18.34 -11.96
N VAL A 7 8.74 -18.28 -11.02
CA VAL A 7 10.15 -17.97 -11.22
C VAL A 7 10.95 -19.22 -10.89
N PHE A 8 11.89 -19.57 -11.76
CA PHE A 8 12.77 -20.71 -11.57
C PHE A 8 14.10 -20.22 -10.99
N ILE A 9 14.51 -20.74 -9.83
CA ILE A 9 15.77 -20.42 -9.16
C ILE A 9 16.53 -21.73 -8.98
N GLY A 10 17.60 -21.92 -9.76
CA GLY A 10 18.28 -23.22 -9.82
C GLY A 10 17.33 -24.31 -10.33
N LEU A 11 17.09 -25.32 -9.49
CA LEU A 11 16.16 -26.43 -9.77
C LEU A 11 14.77 -26.22 -9.16
N ASP A 12 14.55 -25.12 -8.44
CA ASP A 12 13.30 -24.83 -7.75
C ASP A 12 12.34 -23.96 -8.57
N CYS A 13 11.04 -24.20 -8.42
CA CYS A 13 9.97 -23.39 -8.99
C CYS A 13 9.23 -22.61 -7.88
N CYS A 14 9.44 -21.30 -7.85
CA CYS A 14 8.88 -20.39 -6.86
C CYS A 14 7.72 -19.60 -7.45
N ARG A 15 6.52 -19.72 -6.87
CA ARG A 15 5.39 -18.87 -7.23
C ARG A 15 5.62 -17.46 -6.69
N TYR A 16 5.58 -16.47 -7.56
CA TYR A 16 5.65 -15.06 -7.16
C TYR A 16 4.35 -14.34 -7.50
N PHE A 17 4.01 -13.38 -6.65
CA PHE A 17 2.85 -12.53 -6.78
C PHE A 17 3.17 -11.16 -6.21
N ASP A 18 2.35 -10.19 -6.58
CA ASP A 18 2.47 -8.84 -6.05
C ASP A 18 1.94 -8.80 -4.61
N ALA A 19 2.81 -8.50 -3.66
CA ALA A 19 2.49 -8.49 -2.23
C ALA A 19 2.17 -7.07 -1.71
N VAL A 20 1.70 -6.15 -2.56
CA VAL A 20 1.26 -4.82 -2.10
C VAL A 20 -0.06 -4.93 -1.33
N GLN A 21 0.04 -4.81 0.00
CA GLN A 21 -1.08 -4.84 0.92
C GLN A 21 -0.99 -3.68 1.91
N VAL A 22 -2.12 -2.98 2.14
CA VAL A 22 -2.19 -1.97 3.19
C VAL A 22 -2.57 -2.62 4.52
N SER A 23 -1.88 -2.21 5.58
CA SER A 23 -2.24 -2.65 6.93
C SER A 23 -3.47 -1.90 7.44
N ARG A 24 -4.27 -2.59 8.24
CA ARG A 24 -5.37 -2.00 9.00
C ARG A 24 -4.92 -1.76 10.43
N CYS A 25 -5.28 -0.62 10.98
CA CYS A 25 -5.11 -0.35 12.40
C CYS A 25 -5.98 -1.32 13.22
N PHE A 26 -5.39 -2.08 14.15
CA PHE A 26 -6.14 -3.01 15.00
C PHE A 26 -7.06 -2.33 16.03
N ASN A 27 -6.97 -0.99 16.18
CA ASN A 27 -7.89 -0.22 17.02
C ASN A 27 -9.11 0.30 16.24
N CYS A 28 -8.89 1.06 15.16
CA CYS A 28 -9.97 1.75 14.45
C CYS A 28 -10.30 1.17 13.05
N ASN A 29 -9.56 0.15 12.58
CA ASN A 29 -9.66 -0.43 11.23
C ASN A 29 -9.38 0.51 10.06
N GLY A 30 -8.93 1.74 10.32
CA GLY A 30 -8.43 2.64 9.30
C GLY A 30 -7.10 2.17 8.70
N PHE A 31 -6.74 2.71 7.53
CA PHE A 31 -5.48 2.41 6.86
C PHE A 31 -4.34 3.33 7.31
N ASN A 32 -3.10 2.96 6.96
CA ASN A 32 -1.88 3.78 7.03
C ASN A 32 -1.46 4.29 8.41
N HIS A 33 -1.81 3.57 9.48
CA HIS A 33 -1.25 3.80 10.81
C HIS A 33 -1.37 2.54 11.68
N SER A 34 -0.50 2.44 12.69
CA SER A 34 -0.56 1.36 13.68
C SER A 34 -1.47 1.74 14.85
N SER A 35 -1.92 0.73 15.60
CA SER A 35 -2.73 0.95 16.82
C SER A 35 -2.01 1.76 17.88
N LYS A 36 -0.67 1.66 17.95
CA LYS A 36 0.16 2.40 18.93
C LYS A 36 0.09 3.92 18.71
N LEU A 37 -0.12 4.36 17.47
CA LEU A 37 -0.22 5.77 17.09
C LEU A 37 -1.66 6.19 16.77
N CYS A 38 -2.65 5.33 17.07
CA CYS A 38 -4.04 5.59 16.75
C CYS A 38 -4.64 6.60 17.73
N LYS A 39 -5.19 7.69 17.20
CA LYS A 39 -5.91 8.72 17.96
C LYS A 39 -7.44 8.62 17.84
N LYS A 40 -7.94 7.59 17.16
CA LYS A 40 -9.36 7.37 16.91
C LYS A 40 -9.94 6.42 17.94
N GLU A 41 -11.25 6.49 18.15
CA GLU A 41 -11.96 5.50 18.95
C GLU A 41 -11.83 4.10 18.35
N ARG A 42 -12.02 3.10 19.21
CA ARG A 42 -12.10 1.71 18.77
C ARG A 42 -13.29 1.56 17.82
N SER A 43 -13.09 0.75 16.78
CA SER A 43 -14.15 0.38 15.86
C SER A 43 -14.15 -1.14 15.69
N CYS A 44 -15.33 -1.74 15.72
CA CYS A 44 -15.51 -3.14 15.45
C CYS A 44 -15.30 -3.40 13.95
N PRO A 45 -14.41 -4.31 13.55
CA PRO A 45 -14.17 -4.60 12.14
C PRO A 45 -15.37 -5.22 11.41
N ARG A 46 -16.38 -5.70 12.15
CA ARG A 46 -17.60 -6.31 11.60
C ARG A 46 -18.65 -5.26 11.27
N CYS A 47 -18.96 -4.38 12.23
CA CYS A 47 -20.11 -3.48 12.18
C CYS A 47 -19.77 -1.99 12.35
N GLY A 48 -18.50 -1.64 12.54
CA GLY A 48 -18.04 -0.25 12.64
C GLY A 48 -18.20 0.41 14.02
N GLU A 49 -19.00 -0.17 14.92
CA GLU A 49 -19.35 0.42 16.23
C GLU A 49 -18.24 0.27 17.29
N ASN A 50 -18.32 1.04 18.39
CA ASN A 50 -17.28 1.09 19.43
C ASN A 50 -17.36 -0.11 20.41
N HIS A 51 -16.84 -1.26 19.98
CA HIS A 51 -16.62 -2.45 20.82
C HIS A 51 -15.57 -3.39 20.20
N ALA A 52 -15.10 -4.38 20.96
CA ALA A 52 -14.22 -5.42 20.43
C ALA A 52 -15.02 -6.45 19.64
N VAL A 53 -14.43 -7.04 18.59
CA VAL A 53 -15.13 -7.98 17.69
C VAL A 53 -15.76 -9.19 18.42
N LYS A 54 -15.14 -9.64 19.52
CA LYS A 54 -15.65 -10.73 20.37
C LYS A 54 -16.96 -10.39 21.07
N ASP A 55 -17.23 -9.10 21.27
CA ASP A 55 -18.42 -8.57 21.95
C ASP A 55 -19.48 -8.10 20.93
N CYS A 56 -19.24 -8.33 19.63
CA CYS A 56 -20.11 -7.87 18.56
C CYS A 56 -21.40 -8.70 18.47
N LYS A 57 -22.55 -8.05 18.72
CA LYS A 57 -23.89 -8.64 18.58
C LYS A 57 -24.63 -8.20 17.31
N SER A 58 -23.96 -7.45 16.43
CA SER A 58 -24.58 -6.93 15.21
C SER A 58 -24.80 -8.02 14.17
N ALA A 59 -26.03 -8.12 13.65
CA ALA A 59 -26.34 -8.93 12.49
C ALA A 59 -25.84 -8.30 11.17
N THR A 60 -25.64 -6.98 11.15
CA THR A 60 -25.24 -6.23 9.96
C THR A 60 -23.73 -6.08 9.85
N LEU A 61 -23.25 -6.00 8.60
CA LEU A 61 -21.87 -5.71 8.29
C LEU A 61 -21.71 -4.23 7.90
N LYS A 62 -20.61 -3.61 8.31
CA LYS A 62 -20.32 -2.22 7.98
C LYS A 62 -18.82 -1.98 7.96
N SER A 63 -18.31 -1.55 6.81
CA SER A 63 -16.90 -1.18 6.64
C SER A 63 -16.73 0.31 6.92
N ILE A 64 -16.02 0.63 8.00
CA ILE A 64 -15.78 2.03 8.42
C ILE A 64 -15.08 2.86 7.33
N ASN A 65 -14.18 2.25 6.56
CA ASN A 65 -13.46 2.94 5.48
C ASN A 65 -14.39 3.27 4.31
N CYS A 66 -15.27 2.34 3.94
CA CYS A 66 -16.25 2.55 2.88
C CYS A 66 -17.33 3.57 3.29
N VAL A 67 -17.76 3.53 4.56
CA VAL A 67 -18.67 4.53 5.13
C VAL A 67 -18.03 5.91 5.11
N PHE A 68 -16.76 6.02 5.51
CA PHE A 68 -16.02 7.28 5.45
C PHE A 68 -15.93 7.83 4.03
N ARG A 69 -15.59 7.00 3.03
CA ARG A 69 -15.58 7.43 1.61
C ARG A 69 -16.94 7.91 1.13
N ARG A 70 -18.01 7.17 1.46
CA ARG A 70 -19.38 7.59 1.15
C ARG A 70 -19.74 8.93 1.80
N SER A 71 -19.32 9.15 3.06
CA SER A 71 -19.52 10.43 3.77
C SER A 71 -18.78 11.61 3.14
N LYS A 72 -17.74 11.34 2.33
CA LYS A 72 -16.98 12.35 1.58
C LYS A 72 -17.57 12.66 0.20
N GLY A 73 -18.76 12.14 -0.11
CA GLY A 73 -19.47 12.42 -1.36
C GLY A 73 -19.26 11.38 -2.45
N GLU A 74 -18.53 10.29 -2.19
CA GLU A 74 -18.37 9.22 -3.17
C GLU A 74 -19.65 8.35 -3.24
N LEU A 75 -20.42 8.56 -4.30
CA LEU A 75 -21.63 7.79 -4.60
C LEU A 75 -21.26 6.35 -4.99
N ASN A 76 -22.17 5.40 -4.75
CA ASN A 76 -22.02 3.98 -5.14
C ASN A 76 -20.92 3.16 -4.43
N VAL A 77 -20.44 3.58 -3.26
CA VAL A 77 -19.47 2.80 -2.46
C VAL A 77 -20.17 1.77 -1.57
N CYS A 78 -20.09 0.46 -1.88
CA CYS A 78 -20.66 -0.58 -1.01
C CYS A 78 -20.09 -0.49 0.42
N THR A 79 -20.97 -0.32 1.42
CA THR A 79 -20.61 -0.21 2.83
C THR A 79 -20.97 -1.45 3.65
N ASN A 80 -21.90 -2.28 3.15
CA ASN A 80 -22.43 -3.45 3.85
C ASN A 80 -21.53 -4.68 3.67
N HIS A 81 -20.32 -4.60 4.20
CA HIS A 81 -19.38 -5.71 4.25
C HIS A 81 -18.42 -5.49 5.43
N ALA A 82 -17.76 -6.56 5.88
CA ALA A 82 -16.80 -6.45 6.97
C ALA A 82 -15.51 -5.76 6.51
N ALA A 83 -14.80 -5.13 7.44
CA ALA A 83 -13.53 -4.46 7.16
C ALA A 83 -12.42 -5.42 6.68
N TRP A 84 -12.59 -6.74 6.87
CA TRP A 84 -11.66 -7.78 6.39
C TRP A 84 -12.03 -8.37 5.02
N ASP A 85 -13.12 -7.92 4.41
CA ASP A 85 -13.47 -8.32 3.04
C ASP A 85 -12.57 -7.61 2.02
N ILE A 86 -11.32 -8.07 1.93
CA ILE A 86 -10.26 -7.50 1.09
C ILE A 86 -10.63 -7.54 -0.39
N LYS A 87 -11.38 -8.56 -0.83
CA LYS A 87 -11.70 -8.76 -2.25
C LYS A 87 -12.77 -7.78 -2.73
N ASN A 88 -13.77 -7.49 -1.90
CA ASN A 88 -14.90 -6.64 -2.30
C ASN A 88 -14.83 -5.21 -1.73
N CYS A 89 -13.87 -4.92 -0.84
CA CYS A 89 -13.70 -3.59 -0.27
C CYS A 89 -13.02 -2.63 -1.26
N SER A 90 -13.81 -1.80 -1.95
CA SER A 90 -13.29 -0.76 -2.85
C SER A 90 -12.29 0.19 -2.17
N SER A 91 -12.50 0.53 -0.90
CA SER A 91 -11.57 1.37 -0.13
C SER A 91 -10.22 0.72 0.10
N TYR A 92 -10.19 -0.61 0.30
CA TYR A 92 -8.95 -1.37 0.44
C TYR A 92 -8.21 -1.46 -0.88
N LEU A 93 -8.91 -1.80 -1.97
CA LEU A 93 -8.32 -1.88 -3.31
C LEU A 93 -7.72 -0.52 -3.74
N GLN A 94 -8.42 0.58 -3.48
CA GLN A 94 -7.91 1.93 -3.74
C GLN A 94 -6.67 2.25 -2.90
N ALA A 95 -6.67 1.88 -1.62
CA ALA A 95 -5.52 2.09 -0.74
C ALA A 95 -4.29 1.27 -1.20
N CYS A 96 -4.46 0.02 -1.62
CA CYS A 96 -3.39 -0.79 -2.23
C CYS A 96 -2.90 -0.18 -3.55
N SER A 97 -3.80 0.31 -4.41
CA SER A 97 -3.43 0.97 -5.67
C SER A 97 -2.58 2.22 -5.41
N LYS A 98 -2.97 3.04 -4.43
CA LYS A 98 -2.19 4.20 -4.01
C LYS A 98 -0.81 3.80 -3.47
N LEU A 99 -0.74 2.82 -2.57
CA LEU A 99 0.53 2.30 -2.05
C LEU A 99 1.43 1.80 -3.18
N ARG A 100 0.87 1.07 -4.14
CA ARG A 100 1.60 0.61 -5.34
C ARG A 100 2.17 1.78 -6.13
N ALA A 101 1.36 2.79 -6.39
CA ALA A 101 1.78 3.98 -7.14
C ALA A 101 2.89 4.75 -6.41
N ASP A 102 2.78 4.87 -5.08
CA ASP A 102 3.79 5.56 -4.27
C ASP A 102 5.11 4.77 -4.24
N LEU A 103 5.08 3.44 -4.11
CA LEU A 103 6.26 2.58 -4.22
C LEU A 103 6.93 2.69 -5.60
N LEU A 104 6.13 2.68 -6.68
CA LEU A 104 6.63 2.86 -8.04
C LEU A 104 7.33 4.22 -8.24
N LYS A 105 6.76 5.30 -7.69
CA LYS A 105 7.39 6.63 -7.73
C LYS A 105 8.71 6.65 -6.97
N THR A 106 8.77 6.03 -5.80
CA THR A 106 10.02 5.93 -5.02
C THR A 106 11.09 5.19 -5.81
N VAL A 107 10.76 4.04 -6.42
CA VAL A 107 11.72 3.29 -7.26
C VAL A 107 12.19 4.12 -8.45
N ALA A 108 11.28 4.77 -9.17
CA ALA A 108 11.63 5.64 -10.29
C ALA A 108 12.52 6.82 -9.87
N CYS A 109 12.23 7.42 -8.70
CA CYS A 109 13.07 8.48 -8.13
C CYS A 109 14.47 7.94 -7.78
N CYS A 110 14.56 6.77 -7.15
CA CYS A 110 15.85 6.14 -6.83
C CYS A 110 16.65 5.75 -8.09
N GLU A 111 15.99 5.26 -9.15
CA GLU A 111 16.63 4.98 -10.44
C GLU A 111 17.14 6.25 -11.11
N ALA A 112 16.32 7.32 -11.12
CA ALA A 112 16.74 8.64 -11.61
C ALA A 112 17.92 9.21 -10.79
N MET A 113 17.92 9.03 -9.47
CA MET A 113 19.05 9.43 -8.61
C MET A 113 20.31 8.62 -8.91
N LYS A 114 20.20 7.32 -9.18
CA LYS A 114 21.35 6.49 -9.60
C LYS A 114 21.90 6.93 -10.95
N LEU A 115 21.03 7.19 -11.93
CA LEU A 115 21.44 7.73 -13.23
C LEU A 115 22.10 9.11 -13.10
N PHE A 116 21.60 9.95 -12.19
CA PHE A 116 22.19 11.26 -11.92
C PHE A 116 23.61 11.13 -11.32
N HIS A 117 23.81 10.27 -10.31
CA HIS A 117 25.14 10.04 -9.73
C HIS A 117 26.12 9.44 -10.74
N VAL A 118 25.68 8.46 -11.54
CA VAL A 118 26.48 7.90 -12.65
C VAL A 118 26.84 9.00 -13.66
N SER A 119 25.91 9.89 -13.99
CA SER A 119 26.18 10.98 -14.95
C SER A 119 27.18 12.01 -14.42
N VAL A 120 27.16 12.30 -13.12
CA VAL A 120 28.16 13.17 -12.46
C VAL A 120 29.54 12.51 -12.43
N GLU A 121 29.61 11.21 -12.13
CA GLU A 121 30.86 10.45 -12.13
C GLU A 121 31.49 10.39 -13.53
N VAL A 122 30.70 10.09 -14.57
CA VAL A 122 31.20 10.03 -15.96
C VAL A 122 31.68 11.42 -16.43
N ASN A 123 30.98 12.50 -16.10
CA ASN A 123 31.41 13.86 -16.42
C ASN A 123 32.70 14.26 -15.68
N SER A 124 32.87 13.85 -14.42
CA SER A 124 34.12 14.11 -13.67
C SER A 124 35.33 13.35 -14.24
N GLN A 125 35.13 12.13 -14.75
CA GLN A 125 36.20 11.35 -15.40
C GLN A 125 36.57 11.88 -16.79
N LEU A 126 35.59 12.39 -17.55
CA LEU A 126 35.85 13.09 -18.82
C LEU A 126 36.65 14.38 -18.61
N TYR A 127 36.31 15.16 -17.57
CA TYR A 127 37.02 16.40 -17.23
C TYR A 127 38.47 16.15 -16.77
N MET A 128 38.72 15.07 -16.01
CA MET A 128 40.10 14.70 -15.64
C MET A 128 40.92 14.15 -16.82
N LYS A 129 40.30 13.51 -17.81
CA LYS A 129 41.00 13.03 -19.02
C LYS A 129 41.38 14.16 -19.98
N SER A 130 40.63 15.25 -20.03
CA SER A 130 40.99 16.44 -20.83
C SER A 130 42.11 17.28 -20.24
N CYS A 131 42.44 17.10 -18.95
CA CYS A 131 43.52 17.84 -18.27
C CYS A 131 44.84 17.07 -18.19
N LEU A 132 44.91 15.84 -18.68
CA LEU A 132 46.11 14.98 -18.66
C LEU A 132 46.67 14.69 -20.07
N SER A 133 46.16 15.42 -21.08
CA SER A 133 46.57 15.29 -22.48
C SER A 133 47.25 16.55 -23.04
N GLU A 134 47.78 17.41 -22.16
CA GLU A 134 48.67 18.54 -22.51
C GLU A 134 50.08 18.30 -21.96
#